data_AF-A0A8S9YB95-F1
#
_entry.id   AF-A0A8S9YB95-F1
#
_cell.length_a   1.000
_cell.length_b   1.000
_cell.length_c   1.000
_cell.angle_alpha   90.00
_cell.angle_beta   90.00
_cell.angle_gamma   90.00
#
_symmetry.space_group_name_H-M   'P 1'
#
loop_
_entity.id
_entity.type
_entity.pdbx_description
1 polymer ?
#
loop_
_entity_poly.entity_id
_entity_poly.type
_entity_poly.pdbx_seq_one_letter_code
_entity_poly.pdbx_strand_id
1 'polypeptide(L)'
;MCLKTRCRVPCVLVGPCRPKWMRVVDNFYHENSPDTQSKLRYYCLRQPDKLDRIAKYIYKRLAQDVHRRNDRHMFLAIDAINMLIGGYQGHRLVLAQVFLQMVHLLLQTNRTDLQLLATNTFVEFSQIEDEIPNYPREYNDLIDHFTSMAHASLPNLKERNRVRRAGICGIQGVVRKTVDGQLHLDVVHGPNMDKIIPSLLLNICERSEVDPEDPQDDPSQEAVFVFKDIVRRASYHNIEPVVASILTHLDNHNLWKQPDLPLLIFQYLLGSIESTQMTHGLVKQLVAHLGRHESDFTLPERTCMVQVIGLTVTSLAKGAIGPDVFHNFKALLQLTWPQPTVKCVVWYLVAVLVSSPGPKRWCSCVAGHRVRTGTGSKSAAFLPCPFLMHMFVADRKIVNNSSSEH
;
A
#
# COMPACT_ATOMS: atom_id res chain seq x y z
N MET A 1 27.64 6.80 -54.07
CA MET A 1 27.88 8.22 -53.74
C MET A 1 26.54 8.95 -53.84
N CYS A 2 25.96 9.42 -52.73
CA CYS A 2 24.76 10.27 -52.77
C CYS A 2 25.20 11.73 -52.81
N LEU A 3 24.96 12.39 -53.94
CA LEU A 3 25.27 13.80 -54.16
C LEU A 3 24.27 14.70 -53.43
N LYS A 4 24.82 15.77 -52.85
CA LYS A 4 24.15 16.85 -52.13
C LYS A 4 23.09 17.54 -53.00
N THR A 5 21.81 17.36 -52.68
CA THR A 5 20.77 18.36 -52.96
C THR A 5 19.65 18.27 -51.93
N ARG A 6 19.62 19.26 -51.01
CA ARG A 6 18.50 19.72 -50.18
C ARG A 6 17.40 18.70 -49.84
N CYS A 7 17.71 17.72 -49.01
CA CYS A 7 16.70 17.07 -48.17
C CYS A 7 16.67 17.77 -46.80
N ARG A 8 15.54 18.39 -46.43
CA ARG A 8 15.29 18.92 -45.07
C ARG A 8 15.02 17.82 -44.03
N VAL A 9 15.13 16.55 -44.42
CA VAL A 9 15.10 15.39 -43.51
C VAL A 9 16.53 14.89 -43.37
N PRO A 10 17.06 14.68 -42.15
CA PRO A 10 18.42 14.16 -41.97
C PRO A 10 18.60 12.88 -42.79
N CYS A 11 19.53 12.89 -43.75
CA CYS A 11 19.82 11.82 -44.70
C CYS A 11 20.19 10.46 -44.04
N VAL A 12 20.32 10.43 -42.70
CA VAL A 12 20.61 9.25 -41.86
C VAL A 12 19.40 8.32 -41.71
N LEU A 13 18.19 8.78 -42.04
CA LEU A 13 16.94 8.03 -41.83
C LEU A 13 16.40 7.33 -43.07
N VAL A 14 17.09 7.34 -44.23
CA VAL A 14 16.60 6.70 -45.46
C VAL A 14 17.70 5.86 -46.13
N GLY A 15 17.36 4.62 -46.49
CA GLY A 15 18.17 3.76 -47.36
C GLY A 15 19.52 3.29 -46.78
N PRO A 16 20.55 3.05 -47.63
CA PRO A 16 21.82 2.40 -47.26
C PRO A 16 22.68 3.21 -46.27
N CYS A 17 22.32 4.45 -45.97
CA CYS A 17 22.96 5.30 -44.97
C CYS A 17 22.48 5.03 -43.53
N ARG A 18 21.49 4.14 -43.33
CA ARG A 18 21.02 3.78 -41.98
C ARG A 18 22.10 3.02 -41.19
N PRO A 19 22.36 3.43 -39.94
CA PRO A 19 23.36 2.77 -39.12
C PRO A 19 22.95 1.32 -38.82
N LYS A 20 23.94 0.43 -38.71
CA LYS A 20 23.72 -1.03 -38.56
C LYS A 20 22.76 -1.38 -37.42
N TRP A 21 22.89 -0.72 -36.27
CA TRP A 21 22.03 -0.95 -35.11
C TRP A 21 20.55 -0.66 -35.40
N MET A 22 20.26 0.38 -36.20
CA MET A 22 18.88 0.74 -36.57
C MET A 22 18.29 -0.30 -37.53
N ARG A 23 19.07 -0.79 -38.49
CA ARG A 23 18.65 -1.87 -39.39
C ARG A 23 18.38 -3.18 -38.66
N VAL A 24 19.17 -3.51 -37.63
CA VAL A 24 18.91 -4.69 -36.79
C VAL A 24 17.56 -4.57 -36.08
N VAL A 25 17.25 -3.41 -35.51
CA VAL A 25 15.93 -3.15 -34.92
C VAL A 25 14.84 -3.19 -36.00
N ASP A 26 15.05 -2.58 -37.16
CA ASP A 26 14.03 -2.58 -38.21
C ASP A 26 13.70 -3.99 -38.71
N ASN A 27 14.71 -4.84 -38.91
CA ASN A 27 14.53 -6.24 -39.30
C ASN A 27 13.73 -7.04 -38.26
N PHE A 28 13.93 -6.75 -36.97
CA PHE A 28 13.18 -7.37 -35.88
C PHE A 28 11.66 -7.17 -36.03
N TYR A 29 11.20 -6.04 -36.56
CA TYR A 29 9.76 -5.80 -36.79
C TYR A 29 9.19 -6.42 -38.07
N HIS A 30 10.05 -6.82 -39.03
CA HIS A 30 9.58 -7.38 -40.30
C HIS A 30 9.48 -8.90 -40.25
N GLU A 31 10.40 -9.57 -39.56
CA GLU A 31 10.57 -11.04 -39.66
C GLU A 31 10.05 -11.83 -38.45
N ASN A 32 9.52 -11.19 -37.41
CA ASN A 32 8.82 -11.75 -36.23
C ASN A 32 9.08 -13.24 -35.91
N SER A 33 10.36 -13.62 -35.83
CA SER A 33 10.77 -15.00 -35.57
C SER A 33 11.59 -15.05 -34.29
N PRO A 34 11.56 -16.16 -33.53
CA PRO A 34 12.40 -16.31 -32.34
C PRO A 34 13.90 -16.12 -32.65
N ASP A 35 14.30 -16.43 -33.88
CA ASP A 35 15.65 -16.18 -34.39
C ASP A 35 15.96 -14.68 -34.48
N THR A 36 15.02 -13.84 -34.93
CA THR A 36 15.22 -12.37 -35.00
C THR A 36 15.35 -11.71 -33.62
N GLN A 37 14.58 -12.16 -32.63
CA GLN A 37 14.73 -11.70 -31.23
C GLN A 37 16.09 -12.12 -30.66
N SER A 38 16.52 -13.35 -30.95
CA SER A 38 17.84 -13.86 -30.57
C SER A 38 18.98 -13.05 -31.22
N LYS A 39 18.85 -12.66 -32.49
CA LYS A 39 19.79 -11.79 -33.19
C LYS A 39 19.88 -10.39 -32.58
N LEU A 40 18.74 -9.79 -32.21
CA LEU A 40 18.72 -8.50 -31.52
C LEU A 40 19.41 -8.60 -30.17
N ARG A 41 19.08 -9.64 -29.37
CA ARG A 41 19.71 -9.90 -28.07
C ARG A 41 21.22 -10.07 -28.21
N TYR A 42 21.64 -10.90 -29.17
CA TYR A 42 23.06 -11.12 -29.44
C TYR A 42 23.80 -9.85 -29.84
N TYR A 43 23.17 -9.01 -30.68
CA TYR A 43 23.74 -7.73 -31.10
C TYR A 43 23.93 -6.78 -29.93
N CYS A 44 22.91 -6.65 -29.07
CA CYS A 44 22.96 -5.82 -27.87
C CYS A 44 24.04 -6.29 -26.88
N LEU A 45 24.26 -7.60 -26.72
CA LEU A 45 25.32 -8.14 -25.87
C LEU A 45 26.72 -7.79 -26.39
N ARG A 46 26.90 -7.80 -27.71
CA ARG A 46 28.19 -7.45 -28.33
C ARG A 46 28.46 -5.95 -28.39
N GLN A 47 27.44 -5.10 -28.30
CA GLN A 47 27.58 -3.65 -28.46
C GLN A 47 26.81 -2.87 -27.38
N PRO A 48 27.26 -2.96 -26.12
CA PRO A 48 26.63 -2.29 -24.99
C PRO A 48 26.53 -0.76 -25.16
N ASP A 49 27.53 -0.12 -25.77
CA ASP A 49 27.55 1.34 -25.99
C ASP A 49 26.39 1.88 -26.84
N LYS A 50 25.73 0.98 -27.59
CA LYS A 50 24.60 1.35 -28.47
C LYS A 50 23.25 1.05 -27.84
N LEU A 51 23.23 0.39 -26.68
CA LEU A 51 22.03 -0.13 -26.03
C LEU A 51 21.04 0.99 -25.70
N ASP A 52 21.52 2.12 -25.19
CA ASP A 52 20.70 3.32 -24.95
C ASP A 52 19.98 3.80 -26.22
N ARG A 53 20.72 3.91 -27.33
CA ARG A 53 20.17 4.37 -28.62
C ARG A 53 19.18 3.37 -29.20
N ILE A 54 19.45 2.08 -29.03
CA ILE A 54 18.56 1.00 -29.47
C ILE A 54 17.25 1.07 -28.68
N ALA A 55 17.32 1.13 -27.35
CA ALA A 55 16.15 1.21 -26.47
C ALA A 55 15.30 2.45 -26.79
N LYS A 56 15.91 3.63 -26.89
CA LYS A 56 15.22 4.87 -27.26
C LYS A 56 14.57 4.80 -28.65
N TYR A 57 15.19 4.12 -29.60
CA TYR A 57 14.60 3.93 -30.92
C TYR A 57 13.41 2.97 -30.91
N ILE A 58 13.49 1.88 -30.14
CA ILE A 58 12.37 0.95 -29.94
C ILE A 58 11.20 1.70 -29.28
N TYR A 59 11.45 2.46 -28.22
CA TYR A 59 10.42 3.29 -27.57
C TYR A 59 9.78 4.31 -28.53
N LYS A 60 10.60 5.01 -29.32
CA LYS A 60 10.08 5.96 -30.32
C LYS A 60 9.13 5.29 -31.32
N ARG A 61 9.42 4.05 -31.73
CA ARG A 61 8.54 3.27 -32.60
C ARG A 61 7.29 2.82 -31.87
N LEU A 62 7.42 2.31 -30.64
CA LEU A 62 6.29 1.95 -29.79
C LEU A 62 5.29 3.10 -29.65
N ALA A 63 5.76 4.32 -29.35
CA ALA A 63 4.89 5.49 -29.24
C ALA A 63 4.10 5.78 -30.53
N GLN A 64 4.71 5.56 -31.70
CA GLN A 64 4.03 5.70 -32.99
C GLN A 64 3.03 4.56 -33.24
N ASP A 65 3.38 3.33 -32.89
CA ASP A 65 2.54 2.15 -33.08
C ASP A 65 1.33 2.16 -32.14
N VAL A 66 1.48 2.65 -30.91
CA VAL A 66 0.36 2.93 -29.98
C VAL A 66 -0.60 3.96 -30.59
N HIS A 67 -0.08 5.07 -31.12
CA HIS A 67 -0.91 6.10 -31.75
C HIS A 67 -1.64 5.58 -33.00
N ARG A 68 -0.98 4.71 -33.79
CA ARG A 68 -1.54 4.10 -35.00
C ARG A 68 -2.41 2.87 -34.72
N ARG A 69 -2.51 2.42 -33.47
CA ARG A 69 -3.18 1.17 -33.05
C ARG A 69 -2.67 -0.06 -33.80
N ASN A 70 -1.36 -0.14 -34.02
CA ASN A 70 -0.73 -1.32 -34.60
C ASN A 70 -0.32 -2.29 -33.49
N ASP A 71 -1.30 -3.08 -33.02
CA ASP A 71 -1.13 -3.96 -31.87
C ASP A 71 0.01 -4.96 -32.06
N ARG A 72 0.18 -5.51 -33.27
CA ARG A 72 1.26 -6.46 -33.58
C ARG A 72 2.65 -5.85 -33.34
N HIS A 73 2.92 -4.65 -33.85
CA HIS A 73 4.24 -4.01 -33.65
C HIS A 73 4.41 -3.47 -32.24
N MET A 74 3.33 -3.01 -31.62
CA MET A 74 3.32 -2.55 -30.24
C MET A 74 3.76 -3.66 -29.28
N PHE A 75 3.15 -4.86 -29.34
CA PHE A 75 3.53 -5.97 -28.46
C PHE A 75 5.00 -6.40 -28.66
N LEU A 76 5.49 -6.46 -29.91
CA LEU A 76 6.90 -6.74 -30.18
C LEU A 76 7.85 -5.73 -29.53
N ALA A 77 7.49 -4.45 -29.55
CA ALA A 77 8.30 -3.39 -28.98
C ALA A 77 8.34 -3.50 -27.44
N ILE A 78 7.21 -3.83 -26.82
CA ILE A 78 7.10 -4.07 -25.37
C ILE A 78 7.96 -5.27 -24.98
N ASP A 79 7.81 -6.41 -25.67
CA ASP A 79 8.61 -7.62 -25.44
C ASP A 79 10.11 -7.36 -25.60
N ALA A 80 10.48 -6.54 -26.59
CA ALA A 80 11.86 -6.15 -26.80
C ALA A 80 12.40 -5.31 -25.63
N ILE A 81 11.65 -4.32 -25.13
CA ILE A 81 12.07 -3.52 -23.98
C ILE A 81 12.15 -4.37 -22.70
N ASN A 82 11.19 -5.27 -22.48
CA ASN A 82 11.19 -6.22 -21.36
C ASN A 82 12.39 -7.16 -21.39
N MET A 83 12.69 -7.72 -22.56
CA MET A 83 13.88 -8.54 -22.78
C MET A 83 15.17 -7.76 -22.50
N LEU A 84 15.24 -6.49 -22.91
CA LEU A 84 16.41 -5.64 -22.65
C LEU A 84 16.58 -5.35 -21.15
N ILE A 85 15.53 -4.99 -20.42
CA ILE A 85 15.67 -4.69 -18.98
C ILE A 85 15.97 -5.95 -18.16
N GLY A 86 15.34 -7.08 -18.50
CA GLY A 86 15.57 -8.35 -17.80
C GLY A 86 16.95 -8.96 -18.05
N GLY A 87 17.43 -8.87 -19.30
CA GLY A 87 18.59 -9.61 -19.77
C GLY A 87 19.97 -8.94 -19.61
N TYR A 88 20.05 -7.65 -19.25
CA TYR A 88 21.29 -6.87 -19.32
C TYR A 88 21.64 -6.17 -18.00
N GLN A 89 22.03 -6.96 -16.99
CA GLN A 89 22.32 -6.51 -15.62
C GLN A 89 23.21 -5.25 -15.56
N GLY A 90 24.36 -5.24 -16.24
CA GLY A 90 25.31 -4.11 -16.21
C GLY A 90 24.87 -2.80 -16.87
N HIS A 91 23.68 -2.75 -17.49
CA HIS A 91 23.16 -1.56 -18.18
C HIS A 91 21.72 -1.19 -17.77
N ARG A 92 21.18 -1.85 -16.73
CA ARG A 92 19.81 -1.62 -16.26
C ARG A 92 19.54 -0.17 -15.86
N LEU A 93 20.55 0.55 -15.38
CA LEU A 93 20.49 1.99 -15.11
C LEU A 93 19.91 2.78 -16.28
N VAL A 94 20.50 2.61 -17.47
CA VAL A 94 20.14 3.38 -18.67
C VAL A 94 18.83 2.86 -19.28
N LEU A 95 18.60 1.56 -19.16
CA LEU A 95 17.40 0.91 -19.68
C LEU A 95 16.15 1.19 -18.84
N ALA A 96 16.30 1.37 -17.52
CA ALA A 96 15.20 1.62 -16.60
C ALA A 96 14.43 2.88 -16.97
N GLN A 97 15.12 3.95 -17.41
CA GLN A 97 14.44 5.16 -17.85
C GLN A 97 13.53 4.91 -19.08
N VAL A 98 14.02 4.20 -20.09
CA VAL A 98 13.23 3.88 -21.29
C VAL A 98 12.08 2.93 -20.95
N PHE A 99 12.33 1.99 -20.04
CA PHE A 99 11.32 1.09 -19.51
C PHE A 99 10.19 1.84 -18.79
N LEU A 100 10.52 2.76 -17.87
CA LEU A 100 9.53 3.57 -17.17
C LEU A 100 8.71 4.44 -18.13
N GLN A 101 9.37 5.03 -19.15
CA GLN A 101 8.67 5.76 -20.22
C GLN A 101 7.68 4.89 -21.00
N MET A 102 8.02 3.62 -21.26
CA MET A 102 7.10 2.65 -21.86
C MET A 102 5.91 2.39 -20.92
N VAL A 103 6.16 2.10 -19.65
CA VAL A 103 5.08 1.84 -18.67
C VAL A 103 4.12 3.03 -18.61
N HIS A 104 4.63 4.26 -18.50
CA HIS A 104 3.79 5.47 -18.52
C HIS A 104 2.95 5.58 -19.79
N LEU A 105 3.58 5.41 -20.95
CA LEU A 105 2.89 5.49 -22.24
C LEU A 105 1.71 4.52 -22.29
N LEU A 106 1.90 3.28 -21.84
CA LEU A 106 0.86 2.25 -21.86
C LEU A 106 -0.25 2.54 -20.85
N LEU A 107 0.07 3.00 -19.64
CA LEU A 107 -0.92 3.35 -18.62
C LEU A 107 -1.83 4.51 -19.06
N GLN A 108 -1.29 5.46 -19.82
CA GLN A 108 -2.02 6.63 -20.36
C GLN A 108 -2.99 6.31 -21.51
N THR A 109 -2.94 5.10 -22.08
CA THR A 109 -3.78 4.74 -23.24
C THR A 109 -5.26 4.51 -22.91
N ASN A 110 -5.62 4.44 -21.62
CA ASN A 110 -6.96 4.08 -21.12
C ASN A 110 -7.51 2.75 -21.69
N ARG A 111 -6.63 1.89 -22.21
CA ARG A 111 -6.93 0.55 -22.69
C ARG A 111 -6.65 -0.45 -21.58
N THR A 112 -7.69 -1.16 -21.12
CA THR A 112 -7.58 -2.13 -20.02
C THR A 112 -6.47 -3.16 -20.28
N ASP A 113 -6.40 -3.72 -21.48
CA ASP A 113 -5.38 -4.70 -21.89
C ASP A 113 -3.95 -4.16 -21.75
N LEU A 114 -3.73 -2.91 -22.16
CA LEU A 114 -2.41 -2.27 -22.07
C LEU A 114 -2.06 -1.86 -20.65
N GLN A 115 -3.03 -1.42 -19.86
CA GLN A 115 -2.83 -1.09 -18.45
C GLN A 115 -2.45 -2.33 -17.63
N LEU A 116 -3.12 -3.46 -17.86
CA LEU A 116 -2.79 -4.73 -17.23
C LEU A 116 -1.38 -5.19 -17.65
N LEU A 117 -1.05 -5.12 -18.94
CA LEU A 117 0.27 -5.50 -19.43
C LEU A 117 1.39 -4.63 -18.84
N ALA A 118 1.18 -3.31 -18.81
CA ALA A 118 2.12 -2.34 -18.24
C ALA A 118 2.35 -2.60 -16.76
N THR A 119 1.28 -2.87 -16.02
CA THR A 119 1.34 -3.20 -14.60
C THR A 119 2.13 -4.49 -14.37
N ASN A 120 1.78 -5.59 -15.06
CA ASN A 120 2.45 -6.88 -14.89
C ASN A 120 3.95 -6.76 -15.16
N THR A 121 4.29 -6.11 -16.26
CA THR A 121 5.66 -5.81 -16.66
C THR A 121 6.40 -4.99 -15.58
N PHE A 122 5.75 -3.96 -15.02
CA PHE A 122 6.32 -3.15 -13.95
C PHE A 122 6.50 -3.93 -12.64
N VAL A 123 5.56 -4.81 -12.29
CA VAL A 123 5.66 -5.67 -11.11
C VAL A 123 6.84 -6.63 -11.23
N GLU A 124 7.04 -7.25 -12.40
CA GLU A 124 8.24 -8.07 -12.65
C GLU A 124 9.53 -7.25 -12.52
N PHE A 125 9.57 -6.05 -13.10
CA PHE A 125 10.70 -5.13 -12.93
C PHE A 125 10.94 -4.75 -11.46
N SER A 126 9.88 -4.59 -10.67
CA SER A 126 9.97 -4.21 -9.26
C SER A 126 10.69 -5.26 -8.41
N GLN A 127 10.67 -6.53 -8.82
CA GLN A 127 11.29 -7.66 -8.10
C GLN A 127 12.79 -7.79 -8.36
N ILE A 128 13.33 -7.05 -9.33
CA ILE A 128 14.75 -7.11 -9.67
C ILE A 128 15.55 -6.31 -8.63
N GLU A 129 16.33 -6.98 -7.78
CA GLU A 129 17.22 -6.37 -6.79
C GLU A 129 18.51 -5.86 -7.44
N ASP A 130 18.53 -4.60 -7.86
CA ASP A 130 19.70 -3.92 -8.43
C ASP A 130 19.85 -2.51 -7.84
N GLU A 131 21.07 -2.00 -7.76
CA GLU A 131 21.40 -0.59 -7.44
C GLU A 131 20.92 0.35 -8.56
N ILE A 132 19.60 0.50 -8.70
CA ILE A 132 18.97 1.41 -9.66
C ILE A 132 18.78 2.77 -8.98
N PRO A 133 19.15 3.90 -9.60
CA PRO A 133 18.90 5.23 -9.09
C PRO A 133 17.41 5.42 -8.89
N ASN A 134 17.08 6.19 -7.86
CA ASN A 134 15.70 6.54 -7.58
C ASN A 134 15.16 7.46 -8.71
N TYR A 135 13.98 7.13 -9.25
CA TYR A 135 13.27 7.88 -10.29
C TYR A 135 12.01 8.55 -9.68
N PRO A 136 12.19 9.56 -8.80
CA PRO A 136 11.10 10.02 -7.95
C PRO A 136 9.94 10.65 -8.73
N ARG A 137 10.23 11.35 -9.84
CA ARG A 137 9.20 11.96 -10.68
C ARG A 137 8.37 10.90 -11.38
N GLU A 138 9.05 9.94 -11.99
CA GLU A 138 8.43 8.86 -12.72
C GLU A 138 7.58 7.98 -11.81
N TYR A 139 8.04 7.70 -10.59
CA TYR A 139 7.27 6.95 -9.60
C TYR A 139 6.05 7.73 -9.08
N ASN A 140 6.15 9.05 -8.90
CA ASN A 140 4.98 9.87 -8.54
C ASN A 140 3.88 9.79 -9.61
N ASP A 141 4.26 9.92 -10.89
CA ASP A 141 3.32 9.78 -12.00
C ASP A 141 2.71 8.37 -12.05
N LEU A 142 3.49 7.32 -11.74
CA LEU A 142 2.99 5.94 -11.65
C LEU A 142 1.99 5.77 -10.50
N ILE A 143 2.25 6.37 -9.32
CA ILE A 143 1.32 6.34 -8.19
C ILE A 143 -0.03 6.92 -8.60
N ASP A 144 -0.06 8.02 -9.34
CA ASP A 144 -1.31 8.62 -9.81
C ASP A 144 -2.11 7.69 -10.74
N HIS A 145 -1.44 7.00 -11.66
CA HIS A 145 -2.11 6.05 -12.54
C HIS A 145 -2.59 4.80 -11.79
N PHE A 146 -1.74 4.22 -10.93
CA PHE A 146 -2.07 3.00 -10.20
C PHE A 146 -3.16 3.22 -9.14
N THR A 147 -3.17 4.37 -8.46
CA THR A 147 -4.27 4.75 -7.56
C THR A 147 -5.56 4.96 -8.35
N SER A 148 -5.52 5.63 -9.51
CA SER A 148 -6.69 5.74 -10.40
C SER A 148 -7.23 4.36 -10.83
N MET A 149 -6.37 3.40 -11.13
CA MET A 149 -6.77 2.02 -11.45
C MET A 149 -7.37 1.31 -10.21
N ALA A 150 -6.79 1.48 -9.02
CA ALA A 150 -7.33 0.96 -7.76
C ALA A 150 -8.72 1.55 -7.41
N HIS A 151 -9.06 2.72 -7.97
CA HIS A 151 -10.38 3.35 -7.87
C HIS A 151 -11.32 3.04 -9.05
N ALA A 152 -10.96 2.13 -9.97
CA ALA A 152 -11.75 1.86 -11.16
C ALA A 152 -13.21 1.48 -10.82
N SER A 153 -14.16 2.06 -11.56
CA SER A 153 -15.60 1.84 -11.37
C SER A 153 -16.23 1.36 -12.68
N LEU A 154 -15.73 0.21 -13.17
CA LEU A 154 -16.23 -0.42 -14.40
C LEU A 154 -17.56 -1.16 -14.13
N PRO A 155 -18.53 -1.17 -15.08
CA PRO A 155 -19.79 -1.90 -14.92
C PRO A 155 -19.62 -3.41 -14.77
N ASN A 156 -18.62 -3.97 -15.47
CA ASN A 156 -18.28 -5.39 -15.36
C ASN A 156 -17.44 -5.62 -14.09
N LEU A 157 -18.01 -6.34 -13.11
CA LEU A 157 -17.36 -6.63 -11.83
C LEU A 157 -16.02 -7.34 -12.00
N LYS A 158 -15.94 -8.34 -12.89
CA LYS A 158 -14.71 -9.11 -13.12
C LYS A 158 -13.62 -8.23 -13.71
N GLU A 159 -13.96 -7.40 -14.70
CA GLU A 159 -13.01 -6.45 -15.29
C GLU A 159 -12.60 -5.36 -14.29
N ARG A 160 -13.55 -4.85 -13.50
CA ARG A 160 -13.30 -3.89 -12.42
C ARG A 160 -12.30 -4.44 -11.41
N ASN A 161 -12.51 -5.68 -10.94
CA ASN A 161 -11.63 -6.32 -9.96
C ASN A 161 -10.23 -6.53 -10.53
N ARG A 162 -10.11 -6.98 -11.78
CA ARG A 162 -8.81 -7.12 -12.48
C ARG A 162 -8.06 -5.79 -12.57
N VAL A 163 -8.73 -4.71 -12.96
CA VAL A 163 -8.11 -3.37 -13.05
C VAL A 163 -7.71 -2.85 -11.68
N ARG A 164 -8.58 -2.99 -10.68
CA ARG A 164 -8.28 -2.56 -9.30
C ARG A 164 -7.11 -3.31 -8.72
N ARG A 165 -7.10 -4.64 -8.85
CA ARG A 165 -6.01 -5.50 -8.39
C ARG A 165 -4.70 -5.13 -9.09
N ALA A 166 -4.72 -4.91 -10.40
CA ALA A 166 -3.55 -4.42 -11.13
C ALA A 166 -3.05 -3.07 -10.58
N GLY A 167 -3.95 -2.12 -10.33
CA GLY A 167 -3.59 -0.86 -9.67
C GLY A 167 -2.88 -1.09 -8.32
N ILE A 168 -3.42 -1.98 -7.48
CA ILE A 168 -2.84 -2.32 -6.17
C ILE A 168 -1.46 -2.99 -6.31
N CYS A 169 -1.29 -3.94 -7.24
CA CYS A 169 0.00 -4.57 -7.52
C CYS A 169 1.02 -3.54 -8.07
N GLY A 170 0.57 -2.58 -8.87
CA GLY A 170 1.39 -1.47 -9.32
C GLY A 170 1.90 -0.60 -8.17
N ILE A 171 1.02 -0.23 -7.22
CA ILE A 171 1.39 0.46 -5.98
C ILE A 171 2.44 -0.36 -5.20
N GLN A 172 2.22 -1.67 -5.04
CA GLN A 172 3.18 -2.56 -4.39
C GLN A 172 4.55 -2.51 -5.07
N GLY A 173 4.59 -2.53 -6.41
CA GLY A 173 5.83 -2.44 -7.17
C GLY A 173 6.58 -1.13 -6.92
N VAL A 174 5.88 0.00 -6.82
CA VAL A 174 6.47 1.30 -6.47
C VAL A 174 7.01 1.28 -5.04
N VAL A 175 6.24 0.78 -4.08
CA VAL A 175 6.65 0.66 -2.67
C VAL A 175 7.91 -0.22 -2.56
N ARG A 176 7.94 -1.36 -3.24
CA ARG A 176 9.11 -2.26 -3.27
C ARG A 176 10.36 -1.54 -3.78
N LYS A 177 10.24 -0.74 -4.85
CA LYS A 177 11.36 0.00 -5.44
C LYS A 177 11.79 1.25 -4.69
N THR A 178 10.98 1.74 -3.75
CA THR A 178 11.22 3.03 -3.08
C THR A 178 11.56 2.89 -1.60
N VAL A 179 11.29 1.73 -0.97
CA VAL A 179 11.36 1.56 0.49
C VAL A 179 12.45 0.58 0.96
N ASP A 180 13.37 0.12 0.11
CA ASP A 180 14.50 -0.70 0.57
C ASP A 180 15.57 0.15 1.30
N GLY A 181 15.90 -0.24 2.53
CA GLY A 181 17.22 0.03 3.14
C GLY A 181 17.42 1.26 4.02
N GLN A 182 16.37 2.01 4.39
CA GLN A 182 16.44 3.34 5.02
C GLN A 182 16.80 4.45 4.02
N LEU A 183 15.90 5.45 3.88
CA LEU A 183 15.96 6.57 2.92
C LEU A 183 15.77 6.14 1.45
N HIS A 184 14.64 6.43 0.83
CA HIS A 184 14.43 7.77 0.28
C HIS A 184 13.02 8.30 0.60
N LEU A 185 13.01 9.31 1.47
CA LEU A 185 11.85 10.08 1.87
C LEU A 185 11.13 10.77 0.69
N ASP A 186 11.67 10.82 -0.53
CA ASP A 186 11.09 11.66 -1.60
C ASP A 186 9.88 11.12 -2.37
N VAL A 187 9.63 9.80 -2.36
CA VAL A 187 8.53 9.18 -3.13
C VAL A 187 7.41 8.68 -2.22
N VAL A 188 7.68 8.52 -0.93
CA VAL A 188 6.67 8.23 0.09
C VAL A 188 6.60 9.41 1.06
N HIS A 189 6.51 10.62 0.50
CA HIS A 189 6.13 11.82 1.25
C HIS A 189 4.63 11.79 1.53
N GLY A 190 4.18 12.56 2.54
CA GLY A 190 2.78 12.70 2.94
C GLY A 190 1.76 12.73 1.78
N PRO A 191 1.96 13.54 0.73
CA PRO A 191 1.01 13.64 -0.39
C PRO A 191 0.75 12.33 -1.15
N ASN A 192 1.74 11.42 -1.20
CA ASN A 192 1.57 10.13 -1.86
C ASN A 192 0.88 9.11 -0.94
N MET A 193 1.12 9.16 0.37
CA MET A 193 0.36 8.36 1.34
C MET A 193 -1.11 8.75 1.36
N ASP A 194 -1.43 10.04 1.18
CA ASP A 194 -2.80 10.55 1.05
C ASP A 194 -3.53 10.06 -0.20
N LYS A 195 -2.83 9.43 -1.15
CA LYS A 195 -3.43 8.73 -2.29
C LYS A 195 -3.43 7.22 -2.08
N ILE A 196 -2.28 6.67 -1.73
CA ILE A 196 -2.05 5.22 -1.59
C ILE A 196 -2.94 4.63 -0.50
N ILE A 197 -2.93 5.20 0.71
CA ILE A 197 -3.67 4.64 1.85
C ILE A 197 -5.18 4.66 1.57
N PRO A 198 -5.82 5.77 1.14
CA PRO A 198 -7.23 5.75 0.76
C PRO A 198 -7.58 4.75 -0.35
N SER A 199 -6.72 4.58 -1.37
CA SER A 199 -6.94 3.58 -2.42
C SER A 199 -6.95 2.15 -1.89
N LEU A 200 -6.03 1.82 -0.97
CA LEU A 200 -6.00 0.50 -0.32
C LEU A 200 -7.21 0.31 0.59
N LEU A 201 -7.53 1.31 1.43
CA LEU A 201 -8.67 1.24 2.34
C LEU A 201 -9.97 1.07 1.58
N LEU A 202 -10.19 1.78 0.47
CA LEU A 202 -11.37 1.59 -0.37
C LEU A 202 -11.59 0.12 -0.75
N ASN A 203 -10.52 -0.55 -1.23
CA ASN A 203 -10.58 -1.94 -1.66
C ASN A 203 -10.70 -2.94 -0.49
N ILE A 204 -10.21 -2.59 0.71
CA ILE A 204 -10.42 -3.37 1.93
C ILE A 204 -11.88 -3.25 2.41
N CYS A 205 -12.48 -2.07 2.26
CA CYS A 205 -13.85 -1.76 2.70
C CYS A 205 -14.91 -2.35 1.76
N GLU A 206 -14.70 -2.21 0.46
CA GLU A 206 -15.54 -2.79 -0.57
C GLU A 206 -15.25 -4.29 -0.64
N ARG A 207 -15.94 -5.08 0.20
CA ARG A 207 -15.91 -6.55 0.10
C ARG A 207 -16.24 -6.93 -1.34
N SER A 208 -15.22 -7.41 -2.06
CA SER A 208 -15.37 -7.81 -3.45
C SER A 208 -16.36 -8.96 -3.55
N GLU A 209 -17.29 -8.89 -4.50
CA GLU A 209 -18.01 -10.09 -4.94
C GLU A 209 -17.00 -10.95 -5.69
N VAL A 210 -16.32 -11.83 -4.95
CA VAL A 210 -15.30 -12.73 -5.47
C VAL A 210 -16.00 -13.82 -6.29
N ASP A 211 -15.55 -13.99 -7.54
CA ASP A 211 -15.93 -15.13 -8.38
C ASP A 211 -15.39 -16.40 -7.70
N PRO A 212 -16.23 -17.34 -7.23
CA PRO A 212 -15.78 -18.53 -6.52
C PRO A 212 -14.80 -19.38 -7.33
N GLU A 213 -14.82 -19.25 -8.66
CA GLU A 213 -13.95 -19.99 -9.57
C GLU A 213 -12.57 -19.34 -9.76
N ASP A 214 -12.39 -18.06 -9.39
CA ASP A 214 -11.11 -17.36 -9.52
C ASP A 214 -10.81 -16.43 -8.33
N PRO A 215 -10.46 -17.00 -7.16
CA PRO A 215 -10.16 -16.22 -5.95
C PRO A 215 -8.88 -15.38 -6.07
N GLN A 216 -8.01 -15.66 -7.06
CA GLN A 216 -6.72 -15.00 -7.23
C GLN A 216 -6.85 -13.55 -7.69
N ASP A 217 -8.01 -13.16 -8.20
CA ASP A 217 -8.29 -11.80 -8.69
C ASP A 217 -8.99 -10.91 -7.65
N ASP A 218 -8.99 -11.28 -6.37
CA ASP A 218 -9.60 -10.46 -5.30
C ASP A 218 -8.76 -9.21 -4.97
N PRO A 219 -9.23 -7.99 -5.32
CA PRO A 219 -8.51 -6.76 -4.98
C PRO A 219 -8.46 -6.50 -3.47
N SER A 220 -9.41 -7.02 -2.67
CA SER A 220 -9.43 -6.81 -1.22
C SER A 220 -8.26 -7.53 -0.54
N GLN A 221 -8.03 -8.80 -0.88
CA GLN A 221 -6.90 -9.56 -0.36
C GLN A 221 -5.55 -8.93 -0.73
N GLU A 222 -5.41 -8.50 -1.98
CA GLU A 222 -4.19 -7.81 -2.43
C GLU A 222 -4.02 -6.47 -1.69
N ALA A 223 -5.09 -5.70 -1.48
CA ALA A 223 -5.03 -4.44 -0.75
C ALA A 223 -4.60 -4.64 0.72
N VAL A 224 -5.11 -5.68 1.40
CA VAL A 224 -4.66 -6.04 2.75
C VAL A 224 -3.18 -6.42 2.76
N PHE A 225 -2.73 -7.20 1.77
CA PHE A 225 -1.31 -7.56 1.66
C PHE A 225 -0.43 -6.31 1.55
N VAL A 226 -0.73 -5.43 0.59
CA VAL A 226 0.06 -4.23 0.30
C VAL A 226 0.02 -3.26 1.48
N PHE A 227 -1.14 -3.08 2.12
CA PHE A 227 -1.26 -2.28 3.33
C PHE A 227 -0.31 -2.76 4.43
N LYS A 228 -0.32 -4.07 4.72
CA LYS A 228 0.57 -4.65 5.73
C LYS A 228 2.04 -4.53 5.35
N ASP A 229 2.38 -4.71 4.07
CA ASP A 229 3.75 -4.57 3.56
C ASP A 229 4.28 -3.14 3.75
N ILE A 230 3.47 -2.11 3.43
CA ILE A 230 3.82 -0.70 3.68
C ILE A 230 4.09 -0.47 5.16
N VAL A 231 3.22 -0.97 6.05
CA VAL A 231 3.38 -0.78 7.51
C VAL A 231 4.61 -1.50 8.04
N ARG A 232 4.92 -2.71 7.58
CA ARG A 232 6.13 -3.45 7.99
C ARG A 232 7.42 -2.76 7.57
N ARG A 233 7.40 -2.10 6.41
CA ARG A 233 8.54 -1.34 5.89
C ARG A 233 8.64 0.06 6.50
N ALA A 234 7.61 0.54 7.18
CA ALA A 234 7.61 1.88 7.76
C ALA A 234 8.55 1.96 8.98
N SER A 235 9.38 3.01 9.01
CA SER A 235 10.14 3.40 10.20
C SER A 235 9.29 4.32 11.10
N TYR A 236 9.80 4.64 12.29
CA TYR A 236 9.14 5.57 13.23
C TYR A 236 8.78 6.93 12.61
N HIS A 237 9.57 7.43 11.66
CA HIS A 237 9.32 8.74 11.02
C HIS A 237 8.33 8.65 9.86
N ASN A 238 8.14 7.46 9.28
CA ASN A 238 7.33 7.26 8.08
C ASN A 238 5.94 6.71 8.40
N ILE A 239 5.70 6.22 9.62
CA ILE A 239 4.39 5.71 10.04
C ILE A 239 3.39 6.83 10.31
N GLU A 240 3.84 8.03 10.68
CA GLU A 240 2.97 9.16 10.98
C GLU A 240 2.11 9.58 9.77
N PRO A 241 2.68 9.79 8.56
CA PRO A 241 1.88 10.01 7.36
C PRO A 241 0.86 8.89 7.09
N VAL A 242 1.24 7.62 7.27
CA VAL A 242 0.33 6.48 7.07
C VAL A 242 -0.87 6.59 8.02
N VAL A 243 -0.62 6.80 9.31
CA VAL A 243 -1.67 6.93 10.33
C VAL A 243 -2.54 8.16 10.06
N ALA A 244 -1.94 9.30 9.70
CA ALA A 244 -2.67 10.51 9.37
C ALA A 244 -3.61 10.31 8.16
N SER A 245 -3.15 9.65 7.09
CA SER A 245 -4.00 9.33 5.94
C SER A 245 -5.12 8.35 6.30
N ILE A 246 -4.88 7.36 7.18
CA ILE A 246 -5.94 6.46 7.70
C ILE A 246 -7.01 7.27 8.42
N LEU A 247 -6.62 8.12 9.38
CA LEU A 247 -7.55 8.91 10.17
C LEU A 247 -8.38 9.85 9.27
N THR A 248 -7.72 10.56 8.37
CA THR A 248 -8.36 11.46 7.39
C THR A 248 -9.37 10.71 6.52
N HIS A 249 -9.04 9.50 6.06
CA HIS A 249 -9.96 8.67 5.28
C HIS A 249 -11.19 8.26 6.11
N LEU A 250 -11.00 7.81 7.34
CA LEU A 250 -12.10 7.42 8.23
C LEU A 250 -13.05 8.60 8.54
N ASP A 251 -12.48 9.79 8.76
CA ASP A 251 -13.26 11.01 8.99
C ASP A 251 -14.09 11.39 7.75
N ASN A 252 -13.43 11.49 6.59
CA ASN A 252 -14.06 11.93 5.34
C ASN A 252 -15.21 11.00 4.90
N HIS A 253 -15.06 9.70 5.13
CA HIS A 253 -16.06 8.69 4.77
C HIS A 253 -17.06 8.37 5.91
N ASN A 254 -17.02 9.11 7.03
CA ASN A 254 -17.90 8.90 8.19
C ASN A 254 -17.87 7.46 8.74
N LEU A 255 -16.72 6.80 8.68
CA LEU A 255 -16.55 5.38 9.00
C LEU A 255 -16.49 5.10 10.50
N TRP A 256 -16.35 6.14 11.34
CA TRP A 256 -16.36 6.04 12.79
C TRP A 256 -17.72 5.67 13.39
N LYS A 257 -18.81 5.72 12.62
CA LYS A 257 -20.17 5.41 13.11
C LYS A 257 -20.35 3.94 13.49
N GLN A 258 -19.61 3.04 12.86
CA GLN A 258 -19.63 1.61 13.14
C GLN A 258 -18.21 1.12 13.44
N PRO A 259 -18.02 0.32 14.51
CA PRO A 259 -16.67 0.00 14.96
C PRO A 259 -15.97 -1.09 14.14
N ASP A 260 -16.71 -1.93 13.41
CA ASP A 260 -16.17 -3.14 12.78
C ASP A 260 -15.01 -2.83 11.82
N LEU A 261 -15.19 -1.84 10.96
CA LEU A 261 -14.22 -1.50 9.91
C LEU A 261 -13.00 -0.73 10.46
N PRO A 262 -13.15 0.35 11.26
CA PRO A 262 -12.00 0.96 11.92
C PRO A 262 -11.20 -0.05 12.76
N LEU A 263 -11.88 -0.89 13.55
CA LEU A 263 -11.18 -1.91 14.34
C LEU A 263 -10.40 -2.89 13.44
N LEU A 264 -10.97 -3.34 12.32
CA LEU A 264 -10.28 -4.22 11.38
C LEU A 264 -9.02 -3.58 10.78
N ILE A 265 -9.11 -2.31 10.35
CA ILE A 265 -7.97 -1.56 9.78
C ILE A 265 -6.85 -1.44 10.81
N PHE A 266 -7.20 -1.05 12.05
CA PHE A 266 -6.21 -0.94 13.13
C PHE A 266 -5.67 -2.29 13.59
N GLN A 267 -6.43 -3.39 13.49
CA GLN A 267 -5.91 -4.74 13.69
C GLN A 267 -4.84 -5.10 12.65
N TYR A 268 -5.05 -4.80 11.37
CA TYR A 268 -4.04 -5.02 10.33
C TYR A 268 -2.79 -4.17 10.53
N LEU A 269 -2.98 -2.90 10.93
CA LEU A 269 -1.88 -1.98 11.22
C LEU A 269 -1.05 -2.48 12.42
N LEU A 270 -1.69 -2.78 13.54
CA LEU A 270 -1.02 -3.25 14.77
C LEU A 270 -0.34 -4.60 14.58
N GLY A 271 -0.95 -5.52 13.82
CA GLY A 271 -0.36 -6.81 13.50
C GLY A 271 0.86 -6.72 12.55
N SER A 272 1.14 -5.54 12.01
CA SER A 272 2.26 -5.28 11.09
C SER A 272 3.33 -4.40 11.71
N ILE A 273 3.09 -3.83 12.90
CA ILE A 273 4.08 -3.03 13.64
C ILE A 273 4.86 -3.95 14.58
N GLU A 274 6.18 -3.99 14.41
CA GLU A 274 7.06 -4.80 15.28
C GLU A 274 7.63 -3.98 16.47
N SER A 275 7.68 -2.65 16.35
CA SER A 275 8.30 -1.77 17.35
C SER A 275 7.32 -1.21 18.38
N THR A 276 7.55 -1.50 19.65
CA THR A 276 6.83 -0.94 20.81
C THR A 276 6.81 0.60 20.81
N GLN A 277 7.89 1.24 20.37
CA GLN A 277 7.99 2.71 20.31
C GLN A 277 7.02 3.30 19.30
N MET A 278 6.83 2.64 18.15
CA MET A 278 5.86 3.04 17.14
C MET A 278 4.43 2.88 17.66
N THR A 279 4.13 1.76 18.33
CA THR A 279 2.83 1.55 18.97
C THR A 279 2.53 2.61 20.04
N HIS A 280 3.54 3.05 20.80
CA HIS A 280 3.36 4.16 21.74
C HIS A 280 3.09 5.51 21.05
N GLY A 281 3.79 5.80 19.94
CA GLY A 281 3.53 6.98 19.11
C GLY A 281 2.11 6.98 18.54
N LEU A 282 1.62 5.81 18.10
CA LEU A 282 0.27 5.62 17.60
C LEU A 282 -0.79 5.98 18.64
N VAL A 283 -0.64 5.54 19.90
CA VAL A 283 -1.56 5.91 20.99
C VAL A 283 -1.65 7.43 21.13
N LYS A 284 -0.51 8.13 21.14
CA LYS A 284 -0.48 9.60 21.24
C LYS A 284 -1.21 10.26 20.07
N GLN A 285 -0.99 9.79 18.84
CA GLN A 285 -1.66 10.32 17.66
C GLN A 285 -3.18 10.11 17.71
N LEU A 286 -3.63 8.92 18.13
CA LEU A 286 -5.06 8.62 18.28
C LEU A 286 -5.73 9.47 19.36
N VAL A 287 -5.06 9.65 20.50
CA VAL A 287 -5.54 10.51 21.59
C VAL A 287 -5.60 11.97 21.15
N ALA A 288 -4.58 12.45 20.42
CA ALA A 288 -4.59 13.79 19.85
C ALA A 288 -5.72 13.98 18.83
N HIS A 289 -5.98 12.98 17.99
CA HIS A 289 -7.08 12.99 17.02
C HIS A 289 -8.45 13.09 17.71
N LEU A 290 -8.69 12.26 18.73
CA LEU A 290 -9.90 12.34 19.54
C LEU A 290 -10.07 13.72 20.20
N GLY A 291 -8.98 14.32 20.68
CA GLY A 291 -9.00 15.67 21.25
C GLY A 291 -9.36 16.76 20.25
N ARG A 292 -8.95 16.63 18.97
CA ARG A 292 -9.34 17.59 17.92
C ARG A 292 -10.84 17.53 17.58
N HIS A 293 -11.46 16.36 17.74
CA HIS A 293 -12.89 16.15 17.46
C HIS A 293 -13.77 16.15 18.72
N GLU A 294 -13.36 16.85 19.79
CA GLU A 294 -14.09 16.90 21.06
C GLU A 294 -15.52 17.46 20.91
N SER A 295 -15.74 18.38 19.97
CA SER A 295 -17.05 18.96 19.64
C SER A 295 -17.78 18.25 18.50
N ASP A 296 -17.03 17.68 17.55
CA ASP A 296 -17.56 17.32 16.23
C ASP A 296 -18.10 15.89 16.19
N PHE A 297 -17.48 14.98 16.94
CA PHE A 297 -17.89 13.58 16.94
C PHE A 297 -19.15 13.35 17.77
N THR A 298 -20.06 12.56 17.23
CA THR A 298 -21.21 12.00 17.93
C THR A 298 -20.78 10.94 18.96
N LEU A 299 -21.69 10.55 19.86
CA LEU A 299 -21.39 9.53 20.87
C LEU A 299 -20.93 8.18 20.27
N PRO A 300 -21.55 7.65 19.19
CA PRO A 300 -21.07 6.45 18.50
C PRO A 300 -19.64 6.60 17.96
N GLU A 301 -19.33 7.72 17.33
CA GLU A 301 -18.01 7.98 16.73
C GLU A 301 -16.91 8.09 17.80
N ARG A 302 -17.19 8.78 18.91
CA ARG A 302 -16.29 8.81 20.09
C ARG A 302 -16.09 7.42 20.68
N THR A 303 -17.15 6.63 20.76
CA THR A 303 -17.08 5.26 21.31
C THR A 303 -16.21 4.38 20.42
N CYS A 304 -16.39 4.44 19.10
CA CYS A 304 -15.56 3.72 18.14
C CYS A 304 -14.08 4.13 18.25
N MET A 305 -13.79 5.42 18.30
CA MET A 305 -12.43 5.92 18.45
C MET A 305 -11.77 5.43 19.75
N VAL A 306 -12.52 5.45 20.87
CA VAL A 306 -12.02 4.93 22.15
C VAL A 306 -11.81 3.41 22.11
N GLN A 307 -12.63 2.66 21.37
CA GLN A 307 -12.40 1.22 21.15
C GLN A 307 -11.12 0.97 20.35
N VAL A 308 -10.83 1.76 19.31
CA VAL A 308 -9.58 1.69 18.54
C VAL A 308 -8.36 2.02 19.42
N ILE A 309 -8.46 3.06 20.27
CA ILE A 309 -7.40 3.36 21.23
C ILE A 309 -7.22 2.20 22.21
N GLY A 310 -8.32 1.62 22.69
CA GLY A 310 -8.32 0.46 23.58
C GLY A 310 -7.63 -0.76 22.97
N LEU A 311 -7.92 -1.07 21.71
CA LEU A 311 -7.26 -2.11 20.94
C LEU A 311 -5.73 -1.86 20.86
N THR A 312 -5.34 -0.62 20.55
CA THR A 312 -3.93 -0.22 20.45
C THR A 312 -3.20 -0.36 21.77
N VAL A 313 -3.78 0.11 22.87
CA VAL A 313 -3.21 0.00 24.22
C VAL A 313 -3.13 -1.46 24.68
N THR A 314 -4.13 -2.28 24.34
CA THR A 314 -4.11 -3.71 24.65
C THR A 314 -2.99 -4.43 23.89
N SER A 315 -2.76 -4.06 22.63
CA SER A 315 -1.62 -4.57 21.85
C SER A 315 -0.28 -4.18 22.50
N LEU A 316 -0.14 -2.92 22.94
CA LEU A 316 1.05 -2.43 23.63
C LEU A 316 1.32 -3.21 24.94
N ALA A 317 0.28 -3.51 25.72
CA ALA A 317 0.41 -4.20 27.00
C ALA A 317 0.84 -5.67 26.88
N LYS A 318 0.64 -6.30 25.72
CA LYS A 318 1.20 -7.63 25.44
C LYS A 318 2.73 -7.60 25.31
N GLY A 319 3.32 -6.44 24.96
CA GLY A 319 4.77 -6.28 24.72
C GLY A 319 5.52 -5.38 25.71
N ALA A 320 4.84 -4.54 26.49
CA ALA A 320 5.47 -3.57 27.39
C ALA A 320 4.79 -3.48 28.77
N ILE A 321 5.61 -3.52 29.83
CA ILE A 321 5.21 -3.27 31.22
C ILE A 321 5.92 -1.99 31.67
N GLY A 322 5.22 -0.86 31.82
CA GLY A 322 5.86 0.40 32.22
C GLY A 322 4.96 1.63 32.46
N PRO A 323 5.54 2.75 32.92
CA PRO A 323 4.86 4.00 33.31
C PRO A 323 4.23 4.79 32.15
N ASP A 324 4.63 4.53 30.91
CA ASP A 324 4.07 5.16 29.71
C ASP A 324 2.62 4.72 29.44
N VAL A 325 2.32 3.45 29.72
CA VAL A 325 0.95 2.93 29.66
C VAL A 325 0.05 3.72 30.61
N PHE A 326 0.52 3.98 31.83
CA PHE A 326 -0.22 4.77 32.84
C PHE A 326 -0.46 6.23 32.41
N HIS A 327 0.50 6.87 31.75
CA HIS A 327 0.30 8.23 31.21
C HIS A 327 -0.78 8.26 30.11
N ASN A 328 -0.78 7.27 29.22
CA ASN A 328 -1.83 7.15 28.20
C ASN A 328 -3.21 6.88 28.82
N PHE A 329 -3.27 6.08 29.89
CA PHE A 329 -4.50 5.90 30.68
C PHE A 329 -5.00 7.20 31.30
N LYS A 330 -4.10 7.97 31.90
CA LYS A 330 -4.45 9.25 32.52
C LYS A 330 -5.02 10.23 31.48
N ALA A 331 -4.43 10.30 30.29
CA ALA A 331 -4.92 11.13 29.19
C ALA A 331 -6.33 10.68 28.72
N LEU A 332 -6.56 9.37 28.58
CA LEU A 332 -7.88 8.81 28.27
C LEU A 332 -8.92 9.13 29.35
N LEU A 333 -8.56 9.02 30.63
CA LEU A 333 -9.46 9.33 31.74
C LEU A 333 -9.82 10.82 31.79
N GLN A 334 -8.90 11.71 31.41
CA GLN A 334 -9.13 13.15 31.39
C GLN A 334 -10.04 13.58 30.23
N LEU A 335 -9.84 13.03 29.03
CA LEU A 335 -10.65 13.37 27.84
C LEU A 335 -12.09 12.83 27.90
N THR A 336 -12.34 11.83 28.74
CA THR A 336 -13.62 11.11 28.80
C THR A 336 -14.51 11.56 29.96
N TRP A 337 -14.10 12.60 30.69
CA TRP A 337 -14.58 12.84 32.05
C TRP A 337 -16.06 13.26 32.24
N PRO A 338 -16.88 13.65 31.25
CA PRO A 338 -18.31 13.71 31.48
C PRO A 338 -19.12 12.53 30.93
N GLN A 339 -18.57 11.64 30.09
CA GLN A 339 -19.38 10.68 29.32
C GLN A 339 -19.42 9.27 29.97
N PRO A 340 -20.56 8.81 30.53
CA PRO A 340 -20.64 7.58 31.32
C PRO A 340 -20.39 6.29 30.50
N THR A 341 -20.77 6.26 29.23
CA THR A 341 -20.50 5.13 28.32
C THR A 341 -19.01 4.96 28.03
N VAL A 342 -18.29 6.07 27.90
CA VAL A 342 -16.85 6.06 27.67
C VAL A 342 -16.10 5.66 28.93
N LYS A 343 -16.61 6.04 30.11
CA LYS A 343 -16.11 5.53 31.41
C LYS A 343 -16.19 4.00 31.48
N CYS A 344 -17.27 3.38 31.02
CA CYS A 344 -17.39 1.91 31.03
C CYS A 344 -16.32 1.23 30.14
N VAL A 345 -16.04 1.78 28.96
CA VAL A 345 -15.00 1.23 28.06
C VAL A 345 -13.61 1.43 28.65
N VAL A 346 -13.33 2.61 29.22
CA VAL A 346 -12.04 2.89 29.89
C VAL A 346 -11.86 2.00 31.12
N TRP A 347 -12.89 1.81 31.93
CA TRP A 347 -12.86 0.88 33.08
C TRP A 347 -12.72 -0.58 32.65
N TYR A 348 -13.34 -0.98 31.54
CA TYR A 348 -13.14 -2.31 30.95
C TYR A 348 -11.70 -2.50 30.48
N LEU A 349 -11.10 -1.51 29.80
CA LEU A 349 -9.70 -1.56 29.38
C LEU A 349 -8.76 -1.63 30.58
N VAL A 350 -9.03 -0.88 31.65
CA VAL A 350 -8.31 -0.97 32.92
C VAL A 350 -8.46 -2.37 33.52
N ALA A 351 -9.65 -2.95 33.51
CA ALA A 351 -9.88 -4.31 34.00
C ALA A 351 -9.12 -5.36 33.17
N VAL A 352 -9.18 -5.29 31.84
CA VAL A 352 -8.46 -6.20 30.93
C VAL A 352 -6.95 -6.13 31.16
N LEU A 353 -6.39 -4.95 31.41
CA LEU A 353 -4.96 -4.80 31.69
C LEU A 353 -4.55 -5.29 33.07
N VAL A 354 -5.40 -5.07 34.07
CA VAL A 354 -5.18 -5.62 35.42
C VAL A 354 -5.35 -7.15 35.42
N SER A 355 -6.15 -7.70 34.51
CA SER A 355 -6.38 -9.15 34.34
C SER A 355 -5.42 -9.85 33.36
N SER A 356 -4.63 -9.10 32.57
CA SER A 356 -3.65 -9.68 31.65
C SER A 356 -2.50 -10.34 32.43
N PRO A 357 -1.99 -11.53 32.04
CA PRO A 357 -0.96 -12.26 32.77
C PRO A 357 0.43 -11.61 32.59
N GLY A 358 0.62 -10.46 33.24
CA GLY A 358 1.91 -9.82 33.47
C GLY A 358 2.26 -9.81 34.97
N PRO A 359 3.55 -9.71 35.35
CA PRO A 359 4.01 -9.98 36.70
C PRO A 359 3.43 -8.98 37.70
N LYS A 360 2.44 -9.42 38.50
CA LYS A 360 2.00 -8.97 39.85
C LYS A 360 2.31 -7.51 40.31
N ARG A 361 2.38 -6.52 39.43
CA ARG A 361 2.77 -5.12 39.75
C ARG A 361 1.65 -4.10 39.57
N TRP A 362 0.56 -4.46 38.90
CA TRP A 362 -0.56 -3.54 38.65
C TRP A 362 -1.36 -3.18 39.92
N CYS A 363 -1.43 -4.09 40.90
CA CYS A 363 -2.22 -3.89 42.12
C CYS A 363 -1.71 -2.75 43.04
N SER A 364 -0.45 -2.29 42.91
CA SER A 364 0.06 -1.22 43.78
C SER A 364 -0.29 0.20 43.31
N CYS A 365 -0.52 0.44 42.02
CA CYS A 365 -0.80 1.79 41.52
C CYS A 365 -2.28 2.20 41.64
N VAL A 366 -3.21 1.24 41.58
CA VAL A 366 -4.66 1.52 41.71
C VAL A 366 -5.08 1.70 43.18
N ALA A 367 -4.31 1.14 44.13
CA ALA A 367 -4.58 1.25 45.56
C ALA A 367 -4.42 2.66 46.16
N GLY A 368 -3.84 3.61 45.41
CA GLY A 368 -3.63 5.00 45.84
C GLY A 368 -4.87 5.91 45.77
N HIS A 369 -5.93 5.51 45.08
CA HIS A 369 -7.20 6.24 45.04
C HIS A 369 -8.30 5.46 45.77
N ARG A 370 -8.20 5.39 47.11
CA ARG A 370 -9.37 5.12 47.95
C ARG A 370 -10.31 6.30 47.87
N VAL A 371 -11.40 6.15 47.12
CA VAL A 371 -12.63 6.89 47.41
C VAL A 371 -13.06 6.48 48.81
N ARG A 372 -13.06 7.42 49.76
CA ARG A 372 -13.65 7.23 51.08
C ARG A 372 -15.16 7.02 50.90
N THR A 373 -15.60 5.77 50.87
CA THR A 373 -16.96 5.41 51.25
C THR A 373 -16.87 4.69 52.59
N GLY A 374 -17.48 5.30 53.61
CA GLY A 374 -17.50 4.78 54.96
C GLY A 374 -18.14 3.38 55.02
N THR A 375 -17.54 2.56 55.89
CA THR A 375 -18.09 1.37 56.54
C THR A 375 -18.59 0.22 55.66
N GLY A 376 -17.95 -0.95 55.85
CA GLY A 376 -18.58 -2.26 55.67
C GLY A 376 -18.12 -3.03 54.44
N SER A 377 -17.32 -4.07 54.69
CA SER A 377 -16.98 -5.13 53.73
C SER A 377 -18.22 -5.69 53.04
N LYS A 378 -18.34 -5.49 51.72
CA LYS A 378 -19.16 -6.30 50.81
C LYS A 378 -18.46 -6.40 49.46
N SER A 379 -18.25 -7.63 48.99
CA SER A 379 -17.86 -7.92 47.60
C SER A 379 -18.79 -7.18 46.64
N ALA A 380 -18.22 -6.34 45.79
CA ALA A 380 -18.95 -5.72 44.70
C ALA A 380 -19.29 -6.79 43.65
N ALA A 381 -20.52 -7.27 43.67
CA ALA A 381 -21.09 -7.99 42.54
C ALA A 381 -21.23 -6.99 41.39
N PHE A 382 -20.42 -7.15 40.33
CA PHE A 382 -20.56 -6.42 39.10
C PHE A 382 -21.85 -6.88 38.39
N LEU A 383 -22.86 -6.00 38.34
CA LEU A 383 -24.00 -6.16 37.44
C LEU A 383 -23.50 -6.02 36.00
N PRO A 384 -23.75 -6.99 35.10
CA PRO A 384 -23.27 -6.91 33.73
C PRO A 384 -24.11 -5.89 32.95
N CYS A 385 -23.44 -4.87 32.43
CA CYS A 385 -24.00 -3.94 31.46
C CYS A 385 -24.28 -4.71 30.15
N PRO A 386 -25.43 -4.53 29.48
CA PRO A 386 -25.76 -5.24 28.22
C PRO A 386 -24.69 -5.09 27.12
N PHE A 387 -23.94 -3.97 27.13
CA PHE A 387 -22.80 -3.72 26.24
C PHE A 387 -21.63 -4.69 26.43
N LEU A 388 -21.38 -5.15 27.67
CA LEU A 388 -20.33 -6.13 27.97
C LEU A 388 -20.65 -7.51 27.40
N MET A 389 -21.93 -7.88 27.27
CA MET A 389 -22.32 -9.16 26.67
C MET A 389 -22.00 -9.23 25.18
N HIS A 390 -22.15 -8.13 24.43
CA HIS A 390 -21.81 -8.14 22.99
C HIS A 390 -20.32 -8.31 22.73
N MET A 391 -19.44 -7.71 23.55
CA MET A 391 -17.99 -7.96 23.47
C MET A 391 -17.62 -9.38 23.89
N PHE A 392 -18.27 -9.94 24.94
CA PHE A 392 -18.07 -11.32 25.37
C PHE A 392 -18.49 -12.36 24.32
N VAL A 393 -19.51 -12.08 23.51
CA VAL A 393 -19.97 -12.98 22.44
C VAL A 393 -19.03 -12.96 21.23
N ALA A 394 -18.40 -11.81 20.93
CA ALA A 394 -17.40 -11.71 19.87
C ALA A 394 -16.13 -12.50 20.23
N ASP A 395 -15.64 -12.39 21.46
CA ASP A 395 -14.44 -13.10 21.93
C ASP A 395 -14.65 -14.63 21.98
N ARG A 396 -15.83 -15.11 22.40
CA ARG A 396 -16.14 -16.55 22.42
C ARG A 396 -16.31 -17.19 21.04
N LYS A 397 -16.79 -16.43 20.03
CA LYS A 397 -16.86 -16.95 18.66
C LYS A 397 -15.49 -17.06 18.00
N ILE A 398 -14.54 -16.21 18.37
CA ILE A 398 -13.17 -16.24 17.85
C ILE A 398 -12.36 -17.41 18.43
N VAL A 399 -12.56 -17.74 19.71
CA VAL A 399 -11.86 -18.87 20.37
C VAL A 399 -12.39 -20.24 19.93
N ASN A 400 -13.68 -20.36 19.61
CA ASN A 400 -14.28 -21.64 19.21
C ASN A 400 -14.07 -22.01 17.73
N ASN A 401 -13.68 -21.06 16.86
CA ASN A 401 -13.36 -21.37 15.45
C ASN A 401 -11.89 -21.75 15.23
N SER A 402 -11.01 -21.61 16.24
CA SER A 402 -9.60 -22.00 16.16
C SER A 402 -9.30 -23.35 16.83
N SER A 403 -10.33 -24.13 17.19
CA SER A 403 -10.19 -25.36 17.98
C SER A 403 -10.88 -26.60 17.37
N SER A 404 -11.24 -26.56 16.08
CA SER A 404 -11.81 -27.72 15.37
C SER A 404 -11.07 -28.16 14.10
N GLU A 405 -9.82 -27.73 13.89
CA GLU A 405 -8.93 -28.30 12.87
C GLU A 405 -7.57 -28.63 13.49
N HIS A 406 -7.55 -29.71 14.28
CA HIS A 406 -6.39 -30.58 14.49
C HIS A 406 -6.86 -32.00 14.78
#